data_AF-A0A4Q5HFG2-F1
#
_entry.id   AF-A0A4Q5HFG2-F1
#
_cell.length_a   1.000
_cell.length_b   1.000
_cell.length_c   1.000
_cell.angle_alpha   90.00
_cell.angle_beta   90.00
_cell.angle_gamma   90.00
#
_symmetry.space_group_name_H-M   'P 1'
#
loop_
_entity.id
_entity.type
_entity.pdbx_description
1 polymer ?
#
loop_
_entity_poly.entity_id
_entity_poly.type
_entity_poly.pdbx_seq_one_letter_code
_entity_poly.pdbx_strand_id
1 'polypeptide(L)'
;MFTVIGLMLTGMLLGYLLRKRNLSKVHKVITVLIWVLLFILGIEVGGNEQIIKGLHTIGLEAVILTTGGTLGSVIAAWVLWRALYRRKGGEA
;
A
#
# COMPACT_ATOMS: atom_id res chain seq x y z
N MET A 1 2.27 19.20 9.30
CA MET A 1 1.28 18.67 8.32
C MET A 1 1.44 19.32 6.95
N PHE A 2 1.46 20.65 6.86
CA PHE A 2 1.70 21.37 5.59
C PHE A 2 2.97 20.96 4.85
N THR A 3 4.07 20.68 5.56
CA THR A 3 5.33 20.23 4.96
C THR A 3 5.20 18.87 4.26
N VAL A 4 4.42 17.95 4.85
CA VAL A 4 4.17 16.63 4.29
C VAL A 4 3.30 16.74 3.04
N ILE A 5 2.24 17.56 3.11
CA ILE A 5 1.36 17.82 1.97
C ILE A 5 2.14 18.51 0.84
N GLY A 6 2.98 19.49 1.17
CA GLY A 6 3.86 20.17 0.21
C GLY A 6 4.82 19.20 -0.48
N LEU A 7 5.46 18.31 0.29
CA LEU A 7 6.31 17.25 -0.24
C LEU A 7 5.54 16.32 -1.19
N MET A 8 4.34 15.87 -0.81
CA MET A 8 3.50 15.03 -1.68
C MET A 8 3.14 15.73 -3.00
N LEU A 9 2.75 17.00 -2.94
CA LEU A 9 2.44 17.80 -4.13
C LEU A 9 3.65 17.97 -5.04
N THR A 10 4.82 18.30 -4.46
CA THR A 10 6.06 18.41 -5.24
C THR A 10 6.48 17.08 -5.85
N GLY A 11 6.31 15.96 -5.15
CA GLY A 11 6.59 14.62 -5.66
C GLY A 11 5.68 14.25 -6.83
N MET A 12 4.39 14.60 -6.75
CA MET A 12 3.43 14.38 -7.83
C MET A 12 3.76 15.23 -9.06
N LEU A 13 4.09 16.51 -8.89
CA LEU A 13 4.51 17.42 -9.95
C LEU A 13 5.79 16.93 -10.64
N LEU A 14 6.81 16.54 -9.86
CA LEU A 14 8.05 15.98 -10.38
C LEU A 14 7.77 14.68 -11.16
N GLY A 15 6.97 13.77 -10.58
CA GLY A 15 6.58 12.53 -11.25
C GLY A 15 5.83 12.76 -12.57
N TYR A 16 4.98 13.78 -12.64
CA TYR A 16 4.27 14.16 -13.85
C TYR A 16 5.22 14.71 -14.93
N LEU A 17 6.16 15.58 -14.55
CA LEU A 17 7.14 16.15 -15.48
C LEU A 17 8.12 15.09 -16.03
N LEU A 18 8.49 14.12 -15.20
CA LEU A 18 9.41 13.03 -15.53
C LEU A 18 8.75 11.86 -16.27
N ARG A 19 7.40 11.83 -16.37
CA ARG A 19 6.61 10.74 -16.98
C ARG A 19 6.99 10.42 -18.44
N LYS A 20 7.47 11.41 -19.20
CA LYS A 20 7.84 11.24 -20.62
C LYS A 20 9.25 10.68 -20.85
N ARG A 21 10.06 10.51 -19.80
CA ARG A 21 11.42 9.97 -19.89
C ARG A 21 11.40 8.46 -19.64
N ASN A 22 12.18 7.71 -20.43
CA ASN A 22 12.36 6.28 -20.18
C ASN A 22 13.28 6.08 -18.96
N LEU A 23 12.66 5.96 -17.78
CA LEU A 23 13.33 5.80 -16.48
C LEU A 23 13.54 4.33 -16.10
N SER A 24 13.75 3.43 -17.07
CA SER A 24 13.94 2.00 -16.82
C SER A 24 15.06 1.70 -15.79
N LYS A 25 16.13 2.52 -15.76
CA LYS A 25 17.20 2.42 -14.74
C LYS A 25 16.71 2.74 -13.33
N VAL A 26 15.77 3.68 -13.19
CA VAL A 26 15.19 4.07 -11.89
C VAL A 26 14.41 2.92 -11.28
N HIS A 27 13.65 2.18 -12.09
CA HIS A 27 12.95 0.98 -11.61
C HIS A 27 13.93 -0.03 -11.01
N LYS A 28 15.04 -0.32 -11.71
CA LYS A 28 16.08 -1.23 -11.20
C LYS A 28 16.70 -0.74 -9.89
N VAL A 29 16.97 0.57 -9.77
CA VAL A 29 17.48 1.17 -8.53
C VAL A 29 16.46 1.04 -7.40
N ILE A 30 15.18 1.34 -7.65
CA ILE A 30 14.11 1.20 -6.65
C ILE A 30 14.02 -0.25 -6.15
N THR A 31 14.05 -1.23 -7.05
CA THR A 31 14.00 -2.65 -6.67
C THR A 31 15.17 -3.03 -5.76
N VAL A 32 16.39 -2.59 -6.09
CA VAL A 32 17.58 -2.84 -5.25
C VAL A 32 17.45 -2.16 -3.89
N LEU A 33 16.94 -0.93 -3.84
CA LEU A 33 16.70 -0.20 -2.59
C LEU A 33 15.65 -0.91 -1.72
N ILE A 34 14.56 -1.41 -2.31
CA ILE A 34 13.55 -2.19 -1.59
C ILE A 34 14.17 -3.45 -0.99
N TRP A 35 15.01 -4.18 -1.75
CA TRP A 35 15.72 -5.34 -1.23
C TRP A 35 16.60 -5.01 -0.03
N VAL A 36 17.40 -3.94 -0.13
CA VAL A 36 18.25 -3.48 0.98
C VAL A 36 17.41 -3.07 2.19
N LEU A 37 16.33 -2.33 1.98
CA LEU A 37 15.43 -1.91 3.05
C LEU A 37 14.79 -3.12 3.75
N LEU A 38 14.27 -4.08 2.99
CA LEU A 38 13.68 -5.31 3.55
C LEU A 38 14.71 -6.14 4.31
N PHE A 39 15.96 -6.19 3.83
CA PHE A 39 17.04 -6.89 4.51
C PHE A 39 17.37 -6.24 5.86
N ILE A 40 17.54 -4.91 5.89
CA ILE A 40 17.81 -4.17 7.13
C ILE A 40 16.64 -4.34 8.11
N LEU A 41 15.40 -4.19 7.63
CA LEU A 41 14.20 -4.38 8.44
C LEU A 41 14.14 -5.79 9.03
N GLY A 42 14.49 -6.82 8.26
CA GLY A 42 14.55 -8.20 8.74
C GLY A 42 15.56 -8.40 9.88
N ILE A 43 16.71 -7.73 9.80
CA ILE A 43 17.73 -7.76 10.87
C ILE A 43 17.23 -7.03 12.11
N GLU A 44 16.68 -5.82 11.97
CA GLU A 44 16.18 -5.03 13.10
C GLU A 44 15.04 -5.74 13.83
N VAL A 45 14.12 -6.34 13.09
CA VAL A 45 12.98 -7.10 13.63
C VAL A 45 13.44 -8.43 14.24
N GLY A 46 14.37 -9.12 13.58
CA GLY A 46 14.89 -10.42 14.02
C GLY A 46 15.84 -10.35 15.23
N GLY A 47 16.53 -9.23 15.43
CA GLY A 47 17.42 -9.01 16.58
C GLY A 47 16.69 -8.60 17.86
N ASN A 48 15.39 -8.30 17.80
CA ASN A 48 14.63 -7.80 18.92
C ASN A 48 13.71 -8.88 19.51
N GLU A 49 14.12 -9.49 20.64
CA GLU A 49 13.33 -10.51 21.33
C GLU A 49 11.91 -10.05 21.70
N GLN A 50 11.72 -8.76 21.99
CA GLN A 50 10.43 -8.20 22.35
C GLN A 50 9.48 -8.18 21.14
N ILE A 51 10.02 -7.88 19.95
CA ILE A 51 9.27 -7.98 18.70
C ILE A 51 9.02 -9.45 18.37
N ILE A 52 10.02 -10.35 18.47
CA ILE A 52 9.83 -11.78 18.19
C ILE A 52 8.77 -12.43 19.08
N LYS A 53 8.77 -12.15 20.39
CA LYS A 53 7.74 -12.65 21.32
C LYS A 53 6.38 -12.00 21.03
N GLY A 54 6.38 -10.75 20.59
CA GLY A 54 5.18 -10.03 20.14
C GLY A 54 4.67 -10.43 18.76
N LEU A 55 5.49 -11.05 17.90
CA LEU A 55 5.15 -11.39 16.50
C LEU A 55 3.94 -12.31 16.43
N HIS A 56 3.75 -13.21 17.39
CA HIS A 56 2.58 -14.09 17.41
C HIS A 56 1.28 -13.28 17.62
N THR A 57 1.29 -12.34 18.57
CA THR A 57 0.15 -11.46 18.87
C THR A 57 -0.10 -10.46 17.73
N ILE A 58 0.94 -9.77 17.27
CA ILE A 58 0.88 -8.81 16.16
C ILE A 58 0.48 -9.52 14.87
N GLY A 59 0.97 -10.74 14.65
CA GLY A 59 0.65 -11.57 13.49
C GLY A 59 -0.83 -11.96 13.46
N LEU A 60 -1.39 -12.40 14.60
CA LEU A 60 -2.82 -12.68 14.71
C LEU A 60 -3.68 -11.44 14.47
N GLU A 61 -3.30 -10.31 15.07
CA GLU A 61 -3.99 -9.03 14.86
C GLU A 61 -3.93 -8.60 13.38
N ALA A 62 -2.76 -8.71 12.75
CA ALA A 62 -2.58 -8.42 11.33
C ALA A 62 -3.43 -9.32 10.43
N VAL A 63 -3.55 -10.61 10.75
CA VAL A 63 -4.42 -11.53 10.00
C VAL A 63 -5.88 -11.10 10.13
N ILE A 64 -6.36 -10.81 11.34
CA ILE A 64 -7.74 -10.39 11.56
C ILE A 64 -8.03 -9.07 10.82
N LEU A 65 -7.15 -8.09 10.93
CA LEU A 65 -7.28 -6.79 10.26
C LEU A 65 -7.23 -6.93 8.72
N THR A 66 -6.31 -7.74 8.19
CA THR A 66 -6.18 -7.95 6.74
C THR A 66 -7.39 -8.68 6.19
N THR A 67 -7.84 -9.74 6.86
CA THR A 67 -9.00 -10.53 6.41
C THR A 67 -10.29 -9.71 6.52
N GLY A 68 -10.48 -9.01 7.64
CA GLY A 68 -11.62 -8.10 7.83
C GLY A 68 -11.62 -6.94 6.83
N GLY A 69 -10.47 -6.29 6.62
CA GLY A 69 -10.33 -5.17 5.69
C GLY A 69 -10.51 -5.59 4.23
N THR A 70 -9.97 -6.73 3.82
CA THR A 70 -10.15 -7.27 2.47
C THR A 70 -11.58 -7.70 2.21
N LEU A 71 -12.20 -8.48 3.11
CA LEU A 71 -13.60 -8.87 3.01
C LEU A 71 -14.53 -7.65 3.00
N GLY A 72 -14.31 -6.70 3.91
CA GLY A 72 -15.07 -5.45 3.95
C GLY A 72 -14.94 -4.65 2.65
N SER A 73 -13.74 -4.55 2.08
CA SER A 73 -13.51 -3.86 0.81
C SER A 73 -14.21 -4.56 -0.37
N VAL A 74 -14.17 -5.89 -0.42
CA VAL A 74 -14.86 -6.69 -1.45
C VAL A 74 -16.38 -6.55 -1.33
N ILE A 75 -16.93 -6.61 -0.11
CA ILE A 75 -18.36 -6.42 0.13
C ILE A 75 -18.79 -5.00 -0.25
N ALA A 76 -18.03 -3.98 0.15
CA ALA A 76 -18.32 -2.60 -0.20
C ALA A 76 -18.27 -2.37 -1.73
N ALA A 77 -17.27 -2.93 -2.41
CA ALA A 77 -17.18 -2.89 -3.87
C ALA A 77 -18.37 -3.61 -4.54
N TRP A 78 -18.80 -4.74 -4.00
CA TRP A 78 -19.96 -5.49 -4.50
C TRP A 78 -21.28 -4.73 -4.29
N VAL A 79 -21.47 -4.10 -3.13
CA VAL A 79 -22.63 -3.24 -2.85
C VAL A 79 -22.63 -2.04 -3.79
N LEU A 80 -21.49 -1.37 -3.98
CA LEU A 80 -21.35 -0.26 -4.90
C LEU A 80 -21.67 -0.68 -6.34
N TRP A 81 -21.13 -1.83 -6.78
CA TRP A 81 -21.44 -2.41 -8.08
C TRP A 81 -22.94 -2.65 -8.25
N ARG A 82 -23.58 -3.30 -7.28
CA ARG A 82 -25.01 -3.61 -7.33
C ARG A 82 -25.89 -2.36 -7.27
N ALA A 83 -25.50 -1.33 -6.51
CA ALA A 83 -26.21 -0.06 -6.42
C ALA A 83 -26.09 0.75 -7.73
N LEU A 84 -24.90 0.81 -8.32
CA LEU A 84 -24.66 1.50 -9.60
C LEU A 84 -25.33 0.77 -10.76
N TYR A 85 -25.29 -0.56 -10.81
CA TYR A 85 -25.90 -1.35 -11.88
C TYR A 85 -27.44 -1.34 -11.79
N ARG A 86 -28.02 -1.36 -10.57
CA ARG A 86 -29.47 -1.15 -10.40
C ARG A 86 -29.94 0.23 -10.83
N ARG A 87 -29.11 1.27 -10.73
CA ARG A 87 -29.42 2.60 -11.28
C ARG A 87 -29.32 2.67 -12.81
N LYS A 88 -28.47 1.86 -13.43
CA LYS A 88 -28.33 1.79 -14.90
C LYS A 88 -29.29 0.82 -15.59
N GLY A 89 -29.94 -0.07 -14.85
CA GLY A 89 -30.95 -1.03 -15.38
C GLY A 89 -32.39 -0.51 -15.40
N GLY A 90 -32.60 0.80 -15.29
CA GLY A 90 -33.90 1.48 -15.47
C GLY A 90 -34.02 2.28 -16.78
N GLU A 91 -33.02 2.21 -17.64
CA GLU A 91 -33.02 2.81 -18.99
C GLU A 91 -32.34 1.84 -19.97
N ALA A 92 -33.01 0.72 -20.24
CA ALA A 92 -32.76 -0.11 -21.43
C ALA A 92 -34.11 -0.68 -21.90
#